data_AF-A0AAW7ZCG5-F1
#
_entry.id   AF-A0AAW7ZCG5-F1
#
_cell.length_a   1.000
_cell.length_b   1.000
_cell.length_c   1.000
_cell.angle_alpha   90.00
_cell.angle_beta   90.00
_cell.angle_gamma   90.00
#
_symmetry.space_group_name_H-M   'P 1'
#
loop_
_entity.id
_entity.type
_entity.pdbx_description
1 polymer ?
#
loop_
_entity_poly.entity_id
_entity_poly.type
_entity_poly.pdbx_seq_one_letter_code
_entity_poly.pdbx_strand_id
1 'polypeptide(L)'
;MSDIAELINESMEKKGSLEFTIDQGDLWKGDIKEYTVFYKINGDSRIKLFRNNKMELVLVRLNDDWMRQAKVNIAGLSGPLEVRLNWDDATSDEIAIKSSGQSDFQSVKAVQIDN
;
A
#
# COMPACT_ATOMS: atom_id res chain seq x y z
N MET A 1 1.07 11.47 14.97
CA MET A 1 1.01 11.10 13.53
C MET A 1 -0.41 10.63 13.29
N SER A 2 -1.12 11.22 12.33
CA SER A 2 -2.44 10.73 11.94
C SER A 2 -2.31 9.27 11.54
N ASP A 3 -3.15 8.41 12.10
CA ASP A 3 -3.14 6.99 11.75
C ASP A 3 -3.60 6.91 10.29
N ILE A 4 -2.73 6.43 9.39
CA ILE A 4 -3.00 6.41 7.94
C ILE A 4 -4.33 5.69 7.66
N ALA A 5 -4.70 4.73 8.51
CA ALA A 5 -5.97 4.01 8.47
C ALA A 5 -7.21 4.89 8.69
N GLU A 6 -7.10 6.02 9.39
CA GLU A 6 -8.21 6.98 9.62
C GLU A 6 -8.53 7.83 8.39
N LEU A 7 -7.59 7.93 7.44
CA LEU A 7 -7.83 8.61 6.17
C LEU A 7 -8.75 7.82 5.23
N ILE A 8 -8.94 6.52 5.50
CA ILE A 8 -9.85 5.65 4.78
C ILE A 8 -11.23 5.69 5.46
N ASN A 9 -12.20 6.30 4.79
CA ASN A 9 -13.59 6.39 5.26
C ASN A 9 -14.52 5.42 4.53
N GLU A 10 -15.75 5.26 5.05
CA GLU A 10 -16.76 4.33 4.53
C GLU A 10 -17.12 4.57 3.06
N SER A 11 -17.14 5.83 2.60
CA SER A 11 -17.43 6.15 1.20
C SER A 11 -16.36 5.65 0.23
N MET A 12 -15.16 5.34 0.74
CA MET A 12 -14.04 4.83 -0.03
C MET A 12 -13.96 3.31 -0.02
N GLU A 13 -15.03 2.59 0.37
CA GLU A 13 -15.04 1.13 0.40
C GLU A 13 -14.66 0.55 -0.98
N LYS A 14 -15.39 0.91 -2.03
CA LYS A 14 -15.26 0.32 -3.38
C LYS A 14 -14.23 1.03 -4.25
N LYS A 15 -14.06 2.33 -4.03
CA LYS A 15 -13.17 3.20 -4.81
C LYS A 15 -12.59 4.29 -3.93
N GLY A 16 -11.27 4.48 -4.00
CA GLY A 16 -10.61 5.50 -3.22
C GLY A 16 -9.18 5.75 -3.66
N SER A 17 -8.63 6.85 -3.14
CA SER A 17 -7.24 7.24 -3.36
C SER A 17 -6.66 7.78 -2.06
N LEU A 18 -5.42 7.47 -1.78
CA LEU A 18 -4.69 7.91 -0.60
C LEU A 18 -3.28 8.31 -1.00
N GLU A 19 -2.80 9.45 -0.51
CA GLU A 19 -1.41 9.89 -0.70
C GLU A 19 -0.84 10.32 0.65
N PHE A 20 0.34 9.79 0.98
CA PHE A 20 1.00 10.04 2.26
C PHE A 20 2.50 9.76 2.16
N THR A 21 3.25 10.18 3.18
CA THR A 21 4.70 9.97 3.27
C THR A 21 5.02 9.06 4.44
N ILE A 22 5.85 8.03 4.21
CA ILE A 22 6.41 7.17 5.25
C ILE A 22 7.82 7.67 5.57
N ASP A 23 7.98 8.26 6.74
CA ASP A 23 9.29 8.74 7.26
C ASP A 23 9.81 7.88 8.43
N GLN A 24 9.18 6.73 8.66
CA GLN A 24 9.51 5.86 9.78
C GLN A 24 10.74 4.99 9.45
N GLY A 25 11.79 5.11 10.26
CA GLY A 25 13.03 4.33 10.10
C GLY A 25 12.84 2.81 10.13
N ASP A 26 11.78 2.33 10.78
CA ASP A 26 11.46 0.90 10.90
C ASP A 26 11.03 0.26 9.57
N LEU A 27 10.57 1.06 8.60
CA LEU A 27 10.31 0.59 7.24
C LEU A 27 11.56 -0.06 6.63
N TRP A 28 12.74 0.47 6.94
CA TRP A 28 14.03 0.08 6.35
C TRP A 28 14.75 -1.04 7.11
N LYS A 29 14.20 -1.48 8.25
CA LYS A 29 14.76 -2.54 9.10
C LYS A 29 14.54 -3.93 8.49
N GLY A 30 15.46 -4.35 7.62
CA GLY A 30 15.36 -5.62 6.87
C GLY A 30 15.41 -6.90 7.73
N ASP A 31 15.80 -6.79 8.99
CA ASP A 31 15.76 -7.88 9.99
C ASP A 31 14.33 -8.20 10.48
N ILE A 32 13.38 -7.28 10.26
CA ILE A 32 11.97 -7.51 10.57
C ILE A 32 11.31 -8.28 9.43
N LYS A 33 10.65 -9.40 9.75
CA LYS A 33 9.93 -10.24 8.77
C LYS A 33 8.84 -9.47 8.03
N GLU A 34 8.11 -8.62 8.74
CA GLU A 34 7.03 -7.80 8.21
C GLU A 34 6.90 -6.49 8.99
N TYR A 35 6.82 -5.37 8.29
CA TYR A 35 6.52 -4.06 8.85
C TYR A 35 5.17 -3.59 8.32
N THR A 36 4.14 -3.55 9.18
CA THR A 36 2.81 -3.07 8.77
C THR A 36 2.79 -1.55 8.79
N VAL A 37 2.47 -0.93 7.66
CA VAL A 37 2.27 0.52 7.54
C VAL A 37 0.87 0.87 8.05
N PHE A 38 -0.14 0.15 7.58
CA PHE A 38 -1.49 0.21 8.14
C PHE A 38 -2.30 -1.04 7.79
N TYR A 39 -3.38 -1.21 8.53
CA TYR A 39 -4.44 -2.18 8.26
C TYR A 39 -5.80 -1.53 8.57
N LYS A 40 -6.76 -1.68 7.66
CA LYS A 40 -8.11 -1.14 7.83
C LYS A 40 -9.15 -2.11 7.28
N ILE A 41 -10.22 -2.28 8.04
CA ILE A 41 -11.47 -2.89 7.58
C ILE A 41 -12.41 -1.73 7.22
N ASN A 42 -12.98 -1.77 6.03
CA ASN A 42 -13.89 -0.76 5.51
C ASN A 42 -15.05 -1.45 4.78
N GLY A 43 -16.21 -1.52 5.42
CA GLY A 43 -17.32 -2.38 4.98
C GLY A 43 -16.85 -3.84 4.89
N ASP A 44 -17.04 -4.45 3.73
CA ASP A 44 -16.65 -5.84 3.46
C ASP A 44 -15.21 -5.95 2.92
N SER A 45 -14.57 -4.82 2.63
CA SER A 45 -13.19 -4.75 2.16
C SER A 45 -12.19 -4.70 3.31
N ARG A 46 -11.12 -5.49 3.23
CA ARG A 46 -9.94 -5.35 4.10
C ARG A 46 -8.76 -4.85 3.27
N ILE A 47 -8.14 -3.76 3.69
CA ILE A 47 -6.99 -3.14 3.03
C ILE A 47 -5.80 -3.17 3.98
N LYS A 48 -4.66 -3.66 3.49
CA LYS A 48 -3.40 -3.71 4.22
C LYS A 48 -2.27 -3.20 3.35
N LEU A 49 -1.43 -2.33 3.91
CA LEU A 49 -0.14 -1.98 3.34
C LEU A 49 0.96 -2.38 4.30
N PHE A 50 1.93 -3.16 3.82
CA PHE A 50 3.06 -3.60 4.63
C PHE A 50 4.30 -3.81 3.80
N ARG A 51 5.47 -3.74 4.44
CA ARG A 51 6.75 -4.10 3.86
C ARG A 51 7.12 -5.51 4.27
N ASN A 52 7.54 -6.36 3.33
CA ASN A 52 7.98 -7.72 3.62
C ASN A 52 9.51 -7.84 3.79
N ASN A 53 10.01 -9.01 4.17
CA ASN A 53 11.45 -9.25 4.33
C ASN A 53 12.29 -9.11 3.05
N LYS A 54 11.67 -9.10 1.86
CA LYS A 54 12.35 -8.87 0.58
C LYS A 54 12.50 -7.39 0.24
N MET A 55 12.17 -6.49 1.18
CA MET A 55 12.13 -5.04 0.93
C MET A 55 11.17 -4.68 -0.20
N GLU A 56 10.02 -5.34 -0.24
CA GLU A 56 8.90 -4.97 -1.12
C GLU A 56 7.81 -4.33 -0.28
N LEU A 57 7.25 -3.22 -0.76
CA LEU A 57 6.02 -2.65 -0.23
C LEU A 57 4.83 -3.33 -0.92
N VAL A 58 3.93 -3.89 -0.13
CA VAL A 58 2.88 -4.80 -0.56
C VAL A 58 1.52 -4.22 -0.17
N LEU A 59 0.71 -3.90 -1.18
CA LEU A 59 -0.70 -3.57 -1.01
C LEU A 59 -1.52 -4.85 -1.18
N VAL A 60 -2.37 -5.14 -0.21
CA VAL A 60 -3.38 -6.20 -0.29
C VAL A 60 -4.74 -5.59 -0.05
N ARG A 61 -5.68 -5.89 -0.94
CA ARG A 61 -7.10 -5.63 -0.74
C ARG A 61 -7.86 -6.92 -0.98
N LEU A 62 -8.76 -7.28 -0.07
CA LEU A 62 -9.54 -8.50 -0.19
C LEU A 62 -10.98 -8.26 0.25
N ASN A 63 -11.89 -9.00 -0.37
CA ASN A 63 -13.27 -9.17 0.06
C ASN A 63 -13.63 -10.66 -0.02
N ASP A 64 -14.93 -10.98 0.02
CA ASP A 64 -15.40 -12.38 0.02
C ASP A 64 -15.22 -13.07 -1.34
N ASP A 65 -15.12 -12.31 -2.44
CA ASP A 65 -15.06 -12.85 -3.79
C ASP A 65 -13.61 -12.99 -4.30
N TRP A 66 -12.74 -12.06 -3.93
CA TRP A 66 -11.39 -11.96 -4.50
C TRP A 66 -10.37 -11.33 -3.54
N MET A 67 -9.10 -11.50 -3.91
CA MET A 67 -7.96 -10.79 -3.34
C MET A 67 -7.16 -10.13 -4.45
N ARG A 68 -6.82 -8.85 -4.29
CA ARG A 68 -5.90 -8.11 -5.14
C ARG A 68 -4.62 -7.80 -4.39
N GLN A 69 -3.49 -8.02 -5.06
CA GLN A 69 -2.17 -7.75 -4.49
C GLN A 69 -1.26 -7.01 -5.48
N ALA A 70 -0.66 -5.90 -5.03
CA ALA A 70 0.43 -5.23 -5.72
C ALA A 70 1.71 -5.28 -4.88
N LYS A 71 2.87 -5.40 -5.54
CA LYS A 71 4.18 -5.44 -4.88
C LYS A 71 5.13 -4.50 -5.62
N VAL A 72 5.78 -3.61 -4.89
CA VAL A 72 6.80 -2.72 -5.44
C VAL A 72 8.08 -2.86 -4.66
N ASN A 73 9.20 -3.07 -5.36
CA ASN A 73 10.50 -3.21 -4.75
C ASN A 73 11.00 -1.84 -4.28
N ILE A 74 11.38 -1.74 -3.01
CA ILE A 74 11.96 -0.53 -2.40
C ILE A 74 13.42 -0.76 -1.95
N ALA A 75 14.02 -1.89 -2.30
CA ALA A 75 15.42 -2.17 -2.04
C ALA A 75 16.32 -1.12 -2.74
N GLY A 76 17.26 -0.56 -1.98
CA GLY A 76 18.17 0.48 -2.48
C GLY A 76 17.60 1.90 -2.46
N LEU A 77 16.32 2.08 -2.11
CA LEU A 77 15.75 3.39 -1.81
C LEU A 77 16.11 3.82 -0.37
N SER A 78 16.03 5.12 -0.10
CA SER A 78 16.26 5.68 1.24
C SER A 78 15.48 6.98 1.46
N GLY A 79 15.36 7.38 2.72
CA GLY A 79 14.67 8.61 3.13
C GLY A 79 13.15 8.45 3.22
N PRO A 80 12.41 9.57 3.26
CA PRO A 80 10.95 9.53 3.24
C PRO A 80 10.47 8.93 1.92
N LEU A 81 9.51 8.00 2.02
CA LEU A 81 8.89 7.38 0.85
C LEU A 81 7.49 7.98 0.66
N GLU A 82 7.28 8.70 -0.43
CA GLU A 82 5.94 9.12 -0.84
C GLU A 82 5.22 7.91 -1.45
N VAL A 83 4.01 7.63 -0.96
CA VAL A 83 3.18 6.51 -1.39
C VAL A 83 1.83 7.05 -1.81
N ARG A 84 1.40 6.65 -3.00
CA ARG A 84 0.05 6.85 -3.52
C ARG A 84 -0.60 5.48 -3.73
N LEU A 85 -1.79 5.31 -3.16
CA LEU A 85 -2.63 4.14 -3.35
C LEU A 85 -3.88 4.57 -4.08
N ASN A 86 -4.28 3.81 -5.10
CA ASN A 86 -5.59 3.93 -5.73
C ASN A 86 -6.25 2.56 -5.72
N TRP A 87 -7.55 2.50 -5.48
CA TRP A 87 -8.31 1.26 -5.59
C TRP A 87 -9.66 1.53 -6.22
N ASP A 88 -10.15 0.56 -6.98
CA ASP A 88 -11.43 0.62 -7.66
C ASP A 88 -11.86 -0.81 -8.05
N ASP A 89 -12.96 -1.29 -7.48
CA ASP A 89 -13.51 -2.62 -7.76
C ASP A 89 -13.71 -2.87 -9.25
N ALA A 90 -14.12 -1.83 -10.00
CA ALA A 90 -14.45 -1.95 -11.42
C ALA A 90 -13.23 -2.01 -12.34
N THR A 91 -12.05 -1.59 -11.88
CA THR A 91 -10.86 -1.48 -12.74
C THR A 91 -9.65 -2.22 -12.19
N SER A 92 -8.95 -1.65 -11.22
CA SER A 92 -7.70 -2.17 -10.67
C SER A 92 -7.33 -1.41 -9.40
N ASP A 93 -6.60 -2.08 -8.52
CA ASP A 93 -5.88 -1.40 -7.47
C ASP A 93 -4.45 -1.08 -7.96
N GLU A 94 -3.84 -0.04 -7.42
CA GLU A 94 -2.51 0.44 -7.83
C GLU A 94 -1.76 0.98 -6.61
N ILE A 95 -0.48 0.65 -6.54
CA ILE A 95 0.49 1.28 -5.65
C ILE A 95 1.48 2.07 -6.50
N ALA A 96 1.72 3.32 -6.13
CA ALA A 96 2.76 4.14 -6.71
C ALA A 96 3.65 4.71 -5.61
N ILE A 97 4.96 4.67 -5.83
CA ILE A 97 5.93 5.15 -4.85
C ILE A 97 6.91 6.14 -5.49
N LYS A 98 7.44 7.04 -4.68
CA LYS A 98 8.50 7.96 -5.08
C LYS A 98 9.40 8.22 -3.87
N SER A 99 10.71 8.04 -4.06
CA SER A 99 11.71 8.36 -3.04
C SER A 99 12.25 9.78 -3.21
N SER A 100 12.89 10.30 -2.16
CA SER A 100 13.54 11.61 -2.22
C SER A 100 14.60 11.66 -3.34
N GLY A 101 14.41 12.56 -4.30
CA GLY A 101 15.32 12.73 -5.45
C GLY A 101 14.85 12.07 -6.75
N GLN A 102 13.77 11.30 -6.73
CA GLN A 102 13.10 10.85 -7.96
C GLN A 102 12.07 11.90 -8.42
N SER A 103 12.00 12.14 -9.73
CA SER A 103 10.99 13.01 -10.35
C SER A 103 9.63 12.33 -10.45
N ASP A 104 9.65 11.04 -10.78
CA ASP A 104 8.46 10.30 -11.20
C ASP A 104 8.12 9.19 -10.22
N PHE A 105 6.82 8.93 -10.09
CA PHE A 105 6.33 7.78 -9.33
C PHE A 105 6.56 6.49 -10.11
N GLN A 106 7.15 5.50 -9.46
CA GLN A 106 7.11 4.12 -9.93
C GLN A 106 5.78 3.51 -9.51
N SER A 107 4.95 3.09 -10.46
CA SER A 107 3.66 2.48 -10.17
C SER A 107 3.54 1.02 -10.60
N VAL A 108 2.75 0.27 -9.84
CA VAL A 108 2.48 -1.15 -10.03
C VAL A 108 0.99 -1.40 -9.81
N LYS A 109 0.33 -2.03 -10.78
CA LYS A 109 -1.05 -2.48 -10.65
C LYS A 109 -1.14 -3.78 -9.86
N ALA A 110 -2.21 -3.92 -9.10
CA ALA A 110 -2.50 -5.15 -8.38
C ALA A 110 -2.93 -6.26 -9.34
N VAL A 111 -2.52 -7.47 -9.03
CA VAL A 111 -3.01 -8.69 -9.68
C VAL A 111 -4.17 -9.23 -8.86
N GLN A 112 -5.29 -9.50 -9.52
CA GLN A 112 -6.45 -10.15 -8.91
C GLN A 112 -6.22 -11.67 -8.87
N ILE A 113 -6.60 -12.24 -7.73
CA ILE A 113 -6.58 -13.67 -7.41
C ILE A 113 -7.99 -13.96 -6.91
N ASP A 114 -8.76 -14.68 -7.72
CA ASP A 114 -10.11 -15.11 -7.34
C ASP A 114 -10.02 -16.27 -6.33
N ASN A 115 -11.01 -16.36 -5.44
CA ASN A 115 -11.08 -17.42 -4.42
C ASN A 115 -11.36 -18.80 -5.01
#